data_AF-A0A7R7XDQ2-F1
#
_entry.id   AF-A0A7R7XDQ2-F1
#
_cell.length_a   1.000
_cell.length_b   1.000
_cell.length_c   1.000
_cell.angle_alpha   90.00
_cell.angle_beta   90.00
_cell.angle_gamma   90.00
#
_symmetry.space_group_name_H-M   'P 1'
#
loop_
_entity.id
_entity.type
_entity.pdbx_description
1 polymer ?
#
loop_
_entity_poly.entity_id
_entity_poly.type
_entity_poly.pdbx_seq_one_letter_code
_entity_poly.pdbx_strand_id
1 'polypeptide(L)'
;MNADFIFINVQKPRDALKLAKDSRIRAHVTRRQWKQTEERSQEAVEKVLKKAKRQAQDKDISKHESNKKIEKTEKSDKLDKPDKLKPERGQQGLVAGAVIKYDPSHSSPTQSVPVSFWTLPVDRPFGGLRGDPFRSYPVAWRPFLPQLVDHYLMSMAVDIPELDQPGNRGLLRTDWFPLVMTEPSLFQVIVLLAASNFASVQESTDMKLHLLGLRCEAVQAVNGSLELQSAAVSDALIGAIAKMASYEAMYGNVDNYAVHMQGLQRAVELRGGLYSLGLGGLLRRIVIWIDRNGAFLNGSKLYFPGESFAPGQPLLDPNPGHFLGAQ
;
A
#
# COMPACT_ATOMS: atom_id res chain seq x y z
N MET A 1 -2.76 1.55 -32.32
CA MET A 1 -3.86 0.61 -32.64
C MET A 1 -5.07 1.04 -31.84
N ASN A 2 -6.18 1.38 -32.51
CA ASN A 2 -7.42 1.81 -31.87
C ASN A 2 -7.97 0.70 -30.96
N ALA A 3 -8.32 1.05 -29.72
CA ALA A 3 -9.09 0.16 -28.86
C ALA A 3 -10.56 0.24 -29.29
N ASP A 4 -11.03 -0.75 -30.06
CA ASP A 4 -12.43 -0.87 -30.42
C ASP A 4 -13.24 -1.28 -29.19
N PHE A 5 -14.01 -0.33 -28.63
CA PHE A 5 -15.03 -0.64 -27.65
C PHE A 5 -16.26 -1.21 -28.37
N ILE A 6 -16.48 -2.51 -28.23
CA ILE A 6 -17.68 -3.18 -28.76
C ILE A 6 -18.79 -3.07 -27.72
N PHE A 7 -19.76 -2.20 -27.97
CA PHE A 7 -21.01 -2.18 -27.23
C PHE A 7 -21.88 -3.37 -27.66
N ILE A 8 -22.09 -4.32 -26.75
CA ILE A 8 -22.91 -5.50 -27.01
C ILE A 8 -24.36 -5.18 -26.66
N ASN A 9 -25.19 -4.97 -27.69
CA ASN A 9 -26.63 -4.77 -27.53
C ASN A 9 -27.34 -6.13 -27.53
N VAL A 10 -27.69 -6.64 -26.36
CA VAL A 10 -28.46 -7.90 -26.22
C VAL A 10 -29.95 -7.58 -26.32
N GLN A 11 -30.53 -7.81 -27.51
CA GLN A 11 -31.96 -7.56 -27.73
C GLN A 11 -32.85 -8.75 -27.37
N LYS A 12 -32.32 -10.00 -27.39
CA LYS A 12 -33.08 -11.21 -27.07
C LYS A 12 -32.32 -12.11 -26.09
N PRO A 13 -33.00 -12.78 -25.14
CA PRO A 13 -32.35 -13.59 -24.09
C PRO A 13 -31.47 -14.73 -24.62
N ARG A 14 -31.77 -15.26 -25.81
CA ARG A 14 -31.01 -16.35 -26.44
C ARG A 14 -29.63 -15.92 -26.96
N ASP A 15 -29.43 -14.62 -27.19
CA ASP A 15 -28.17 -14.08 -27.71
C ASP A 15 -27.12 -13.99 -26.59
N ALA A 16 -27.56 -13.76 -25.35
CA ALA A 16 -26.71 -13.82 -24.16
C ALA A 16 -26.06 -15.20 -23.96
N LEU A 17 -26.76 -16.29 -24.30
CA LEU A 17 -26.24 -17.65 -24.17
C LEU A 17 -25.16 -17.99 -25.21
N LYS A 18 -25.16 -17.32 -26.37
CA LYS A 18 -24.09 -17.46 -27.36
C LYS A 18 -22.85 -16.64 -26.95
N LEU A 19 -23.06 -15.45 -26.39
CA LEU A 19 -22.00 -14.60 -25.85
C LEU A 19 -21.32 -15.22 -24.62
N ALA A 20 -22.08 -15.90 -23.76
CA ALA A 20 -21.55 -16.68 -22.65
C ALA A 20 -20.73 -17.91 -23.09
N LYS A 21 -20.68 -18.24 -24.38
CA LYS A 21 -19.76 -19.27 -24.93
C LYS A 21 -18.48 -18.67 -25.49
N ASP A 22 -18.37 -17.35 -25.61
CA ASP A 22 -17.13 -16.68 -26.00
C ASP A 22 -16.09 -16.78 -24.85
N SER A 23 -14.85 -17.16 -25.13
CA SER A 23 -13.85 -17.42 -24.08
C SER A 23 -13.46 -16.14 -23.33
N ARG A 24 -13.46 -14.99 -24.02
CA ARG A 24 -13.14 -13.68 -23.43
C ARG A 24 -14.23 -13.20 -22.46
N ILE A 25 -15.50 -13.42 -22.81
CA ILE A 25 -16.65 -13.06 -21.97
C ILE A 25 -16.75 -14.01 -20.78
N ARG A 26 -16.50 -15.32 -20.99
CA ARG A 26 -16.44 -16.31 -19.90
C ARG A 26 -15.39 -15.96 -18.86
N ALA A 27 -14.17 -15.65 -19.28
CA ALA A 27 -13.09 -15.26 -18.36
C ALA A 27 -13.47 -14.01 -17.54
N HIS A 28 -14.09 -13.00 -18.16
CA HIS A 28 -14.52 -11.79 -17.47
C HIS A 28 -15.65 -12.03 -16.47
N VAL A 29 -16.65 -12.83 -16.84
CA VAL A 29 -17.80 -13.16 -15.97
C VAL A 29 -17.37 -14.05 -14.80
N THR A 30 -16.52 -15.06 -15.04
CA THR A 30 -15.96 -15.89 -13.97
C THR A 30 -15.10 -15.04 -13.02
N ARG A 31 -14.29 -14.11 -13.53
CA ARG A 31 -13.49 -13.19 -12.69
C ARG A 31 -14.38 -12.28 -11.81
N ARG A 32 -15.50 -11.78 -12.33
CA ARG A 32 -16.49 -11.03 -11.53
C ARG A 32 -17.17 -11.88 -10.46
N GLN A 33 -17.53 -13.12 -10.80
CA GLN A 33 -18.18 -14.03 -9.85
C GLN A 33 -17.23 -14.40 -8.71
N TRP A 34 -15.97 -14.71 -9.00
CA TRP A 34 -14.96 -14.98 -7.97
C TRP A 34 -14.75 -13.78 -7.04
N LYS A 35 -14.62 -12.58 -7.59
CA LYS A 35 -14.49 -11.35 -6.81
C LYS A 35 -15.68 -11.11 -5.87
N GLN A 36 -16.91 -11.31 -6.36
CA GLN A 36 -18.12 -11.23 -5.53
C GLN A 36 -18.19 -12.32 -4.45
N THR A 37 -17.59 -13.49 -4.71
CA THR A 37 -17.60 -14.60 -3.74
C THR A 37 -16.58 -14.35 -2.62
N GLU A 38 -15.43 -13.76 -2.93
CA GLU A 38 -14.44 -13.30 -1.94
C GLU A 38 -15.00 -12.16 -1.07
N GLU A 39 -15.59 -11.14 -1.69
CA GLU A 39 -16.23 -10.02 -0.97
C GLU A 39 -17.30 -10.54 0.01
N ARG A 40 -18.14 -11.49 -0.44
CA ARG A 40 -19.18 -12.10 0.40
C ARG A 40 -18.63 -12.98 1.52
N SER A 41 -17.48 -13.61 1.29
CA SER A 41 -16.79 -14.43 2.29
C SER A 41 -16.12 -13.56 3.35
N GLN A 42 -15.52 -12.44 2.95
CA GLN A 42 -14.93 -11.45 3.86
C GLN A 42 -16.01 -10.79 4.73
N GLU A 43 -17.16 -10.41 4.16
CA GLU A 43 -18.30 -9.90 4.93
C GLU A 43 -18.83 -10.91 5.95
N ALA A 44 -18.84 -12.21 5.61
CA ALA A 44 -19.28 -13.26 6.52
C ALA A 44 -18.32 -13.42 7.71
N VAL A 45 -17.01 -13.39 7.46
CA VAL A 45 -15.97 -13.44 8.50
C VAL A 45 -16.05 -12.22 9.41
N GLU A 46 -16.25 -11.02 8.86
CA GLU A 46 -16.36 -9.79 9.64
C GLU A 46 -17.60 -9.79 10.56
N LYS A 47 -18.73 -10.33 10.08
CA LYS A 47 -19.94 -10.51 10.89
C LYS A 47 -19.72 -11.47 12.06
N VAL A 48 -19.00 -12.58 11.83
CA VAL A 48 -18.65 -13.54 12.89
C VAL A 48 -17.73 -12.88 13.92
N LEU A 49 -16.73 -12.12 13.48
CA LEU A 49 -15.79 -11.41 14.36
C LEU A 49 -16.50 -10.35 15.22
N LYS A 50 -17.43 -9.58 14.63
CA LYS A 50 -18.25 -8.60 15.35
C LYS A 50 -19.15 -9.27 16.39
N LYS A 51 -19.72 -10.45 16.08
CA LYS A 51 -20.54 -11.23 17.03
C LYS A 51 -19.70 -11.76 18.20
N ALA A 52 -18.50 -12.26 17.93
CA ALA A 52 -17.58 -12.73 18.97
C ALA A 52 -17.12 -11.60 19.90
N LYS A 53 -16.83 -10.40 19.35
CA LYS A 53 -16.46 -9.22 20.15
C LYS A 53 -17.59 -8.75 21.08
N ARG A 54 -18.84 -8.76 20.61
CA ARG A 54 -20.01 -8.43 21.45
C ARG A 54 -20.20 -9.44 22.59
N GLN A 55 -20.03 -10.74 22.31
CA GLN A 55 -20.12 -11.79 23.33
C GLN A 55 -18.99 -11.74 24.37
N ALA A 56 -17.81 -11.25 23.98
CA ALA A 56 -16.70 -11.01 24.91
C ALA A 56 -16.97 -9.81 25.82
N GLN A 57 -17.52 -8.71 25.29
CA GLN A 57 -17.90 -7.53 26.08
C GLN A 57 -19.02 -7.84 27.08
N ASP A 58 -20.04 -8.62 26.72
CA ASP A 58 -21.10 -9.01 27.66
C ASP A 58 -20.58 -9.89 28.81
N LYS A 59 -19.54 -10.69 28.57
CA LYS A 59 -18.90 -11.52 29.61
C LYS A 59 -18.05 -10.71 30.59
N ASP A 60 -17.41 -9.63 30.14
CA ASP A 60 -16.62 -8.76 31.02
C ASP A 60 -17.51 -7.84 31.89
N ILE A 61 -18.67 -7.41 31.38
CA ILE A 61 -19.65 -6.66 32.18
C ILE A 61 -20.22 -7.53 33.32
N SER A 62 -20.50 -8.82 33.05
CA SER A 62 -20.97 -9.78 34.05
C SER A 62 -19.94 -10.10 35.16
N LYS A 63 -18.63 -10.05 34.85
CA LYS A 63 -17.56 -10.24 35.85
C LYS A 63 -17.38 -9.04 36.77
N HIS A 64 -17.70 -7.83 36.30
CA HIS A 64 -17.53 -6.62 37.11
C HIS A 64 -18.62 -6.42 38.17
N GLU A 65 -19.81 -7.01 37.97
CA GLU A 65 -20.90 -7.01 38.97
C GLU A 65 -20.71 -8.04 40.09
N SER A 66 -20.03 -9.16 39.83
CA SER A 66 -19.81 -10.21 40.83
C SER A 66 -18.70 -9.86 41.85
N ASN A 67 -17.69 -9.06 41.46
CA ASN A 67 -16.62 -8.63 42.36
C ASN A 67 -16.99 -7.50 43.33
N LYS A 68 -18.15 -6.84 43.17
CA LYS A 68 -18.59 -5.77 44.10
C LYS A 68 -19.25 -6.33 45.37
N LYS A 69 -19.41 -7.65 45.50
CA LYS A 69 -20.17 -8.29 46.58
C LYS A 69 -19.32 -9.01 47.64
N ILE A 70 -17.98 -9.02 47.52
CA ILE A 70 -17.10 -9.83 48.39
C ILE A 70 -16.24 -8.99 49.36
N GLU A 71 -16.02 -7.69 49.15
CA GLU A 71 -15.36 -6.83 50.15
C GLU A 71 -16.37 -6.11 51.05
N LYS A 72 -16.93 -6.85 52.00
CA LYS A 72 -17.46 -6.33 53.26
C LYS A 72 -17.58 -7.53 54.19
N THR A 73 -16.65 -7.66 55.15
CA THR A 73 -16.89 -7.94 56.59
C THR A 73 -15.54 -8.26 57.28
N GLU A 74 -15.08 -7.38 58.20
CA GLU A 74 -14.34 -7.62 59.46
C GLU A 74 -13.85 -6.25 60.03
N LYS A 75 -14.64 -5.58 60.89
CA LYS A 75 -14.62 -5.48 62.39
C LYS A 75 -13.55 -4.51 62.99
N SER A 76 -13.95 -3.30 63.46
CA SER A 76 -14.18 -2.82 64.87
C SER A 76 -12.88 -2.46 65.64
N ASP A 77 -12.65 -1.37 66.39
CA ASP A 77 -13.46 -0.40 67.15
C ASP A 77 -12.63 0.87 67.52
N LYS A 78 -13.25 2.06 67.63
CA LYS A 78 -13.31 2.98 68.80
C LYS A 78 -13.66 4.45 68.48
N LEU A 79 -14.57 4.99 69.31
CA LEU A 79 -15.06 6.36 69.62
C LEU A 79 -14.03 7.51 69.42
N ASP A 80 -14.35 8.78 69.10
CA ASP A 80 -15.38 9.69 69.64
C ASP A 80 -15.81 10.84 68.65
N LYS A 81 -16.92 11.53 68.99
CA LYS A 81 -17.62 12.65 68.30
C LYS A 81 -17.20 14.05 68.85
N PRO A 82 -17.78 15.22 68.45
CA PRO A 82 -18.34 15.71 67.16
C PRO A 82 -17.99 17.21 66.85
N ASP A 83 -18.78 17.85 65.96
CA ASP A 83 -18.96 19.30 65.67
C ASP A 83 -17.98 19.93 64.65
N LYS A 84 -18.38 20.76 63.66
CA LYS A 84 -19.66 21.42 63.34
C LYS A 84 -19.60 22.04 61.91
N LEU A 85 -20.80 22.26 61.34
CA LEU A 85 -21.19 23.33 60.39
C LEU A 85 -20.88 23.22 58.87
N LYS A 86 -21.96 22.82 58.17
CA LYS A 86 -22.43 23.08 56.80
C LYS A 86 -22.75 24.59 56.54
N PRO A 87 -23.28 25.05 55.37
CA PRO A 87 -23.25 24.54 53.98
C PRO A 87 -23.09 25.63 52.86
N GLU A 88 -23.03 25.14 51.61
CA GLU A 88 -23.77 25.59 50.40
C GLU A 88 -23.41 26.85 49.55
N ARG A 89 -23.09 26.55 48.26
CA ARG A 89 -23.87 26.86 47.01
C ARG A 89 -23.62 28.17 46.22
N GLY A 90 -23.52 27.97 44.89
CA GLY A 90 -23.86 28.95 43.82
C GLY A 90 -22.64 29.47 43.03
N GLN A 91 -22.32 29.00 41.82
CA GLN A 91 -22.85 29.35 40.48
C GLN A 91 -22.59 30.79 39.98
N GLN A 92 -22.30 30.87 38.66
CA GLN A 92 -22.21 32.03 37.73
C GLN A 92 -20.80 32.67 37.64
N GLY A 93 -20.23 33.00 36.49
CA GLY A 93 -20.68 33.02 35.09
C GLY A 93 -20.11 34.27 34.38
N LEU A 94 -19.48 34.08 33.21
CA LEU A 94 -19.11 35.09 32.17
C LEU A 94 -18.15 36.24 32.60
N VAL A 95 -17.35 36.92 31.76
CA VAL A 95 -17.47 37.32 30.35
C VAL A 95 -16.06 37.59 29.75
N ALA A 96 -16.04 37.66 28.42
CA ALA A 96 -14.94 37.81 27.47
C ALA A 96 -14.18 39.16 27.44
N GLY A 97 -13.02 39.11 26.78
CA GLY A 97 -12.67 40.02 25.68
C GLY A 97 -11.90 41.30 26.02
N ALA A 98 -10.62 41.35 25.62
CA ALA A 98 -9.88 42.61 25.51
C ALA A 98 -9.13 42.69 24.17
N VAL A 99 -9.49 43.75 23.44
CA VAL A 99 -9.04 44.19 22.13
C VAL A 99 -7.67 44.86 22.24
N ILE A 100 -6.72 44.52 21.36
CA ILE A 100 -5.43 45.20 21.23
C ILE A 100 -5.59 46.41 20.31
N LYS A 101 -5.20 47.60 20.81
CA LYS A 101 -5.08 48.84 20.04
C LYS A 101 -3.65 49.05 19.55
N TYR A 102 -3.55 49.63 18.36
CA TYR A 102 -2.32 50.04 17.66
C TYR A 102 -2.22 51.57 17.70
N ASP A 103 -0.99 52.11 17.81
CA ASP A 103 -0.68 53.50 17.46
C ASP A 103 0.81 53.62 17.03
N PRO A 104 1.18 54.40 15.99
CA PRO A 104 2.53 54.40 15.41
C PRO A 104 3.32 55.69 15.69
N SER A 105 4.66 55.62 15.73
CA SER A 105 5.54 56.72 15.30
C SER A 105 7.01 56.29 15.14
N HIS A 106 7.70 57.02 14.27
CA HIS A 106 8.94 56.74 13.54
C HIS A 106 10.26 56.80 14.36
N SER A 107 11.27 56.03 13.95
CA SER A 107 12.57 56.51 13.38
C SER A 107 13.62 55.38 13.29
N SER A 108 14.36 55.34 12.18
CA SER A 108 15.48 54.42 11.92
C SER A 108 16.82 55.01 12.41
N PRO A 109 17.85 54.18 12.64
CA PRO A 109 18.95 54.14 11.67
C PRO A 109 19.56 52.75 11.41
N THR A 110 19.99 52.58 10.15
CA THR A 110 20.99 51.64 9.58
C THR A 110 21.61 50.57 10.49
N GLN A 111 21.27 49.31 10.23
CA GLN A 111 22.11 48.15 10.54
C GLN A 111 22.08 47.11 9.42
N SER A 112 23.25 46.53 9.18
CA SER A 112 23.62 45.45 8.28
C SER A 112 22.52 44.40 8.03
N VAL A 113 22.27 44.11 6.75
CA VAL A 113 21.37 43.04 6.31
C VAL A 113 21.96 41.70 6.79
N PRO A 114 21.27 40.92 7.66
CA PRO A 114 21.67 39.56 7.90
C PRO A 114 21.33 38.75 6.65
N VAL A 115 22.26 37.92 6.20
CA VAL A 115 22.04 36.93 5.15
C VAL A 115 20.86 36.07 5.58
N SER A 116 19.70 36.32 4.98
CA SER A 116 18.50 35.53 5.18
C SER A 116 18.79 34.15 4.61
N PHE A 117 19.14 33.21 5.48
CA PHE A 117 19.07 31.80 5.17
C PHE A 117 17.64 31.55 4.69
N TRP A 118 17.51 31.20 3.41
CA TRP A 118 16.25 30.78 2.83
C TRP A 118 15.74 29.57 3.61
N THR A 119 14.94 29.81 4.65
CA THR A 119 14.10 28.79 5.25
C THR A 119 13.04 28.50 4.19
N LEU A 120 13.30 27.53 3.32
CA LEU A 120 12.23 26.92 2.54
C LEU A 120 11.17 26.48 3.57
N PRO A 121 9.91 26.93 3.46
CA PRO A 121 8.86 26.41 4.30
C PRO A 121 8.80 24.92 4.03
N VAL A 122 9.21 24.11 5.00
CA VAL A 122 8.89 22.69 4.99
C VAL A 122 7.39 22.66 5.18
N ASP A 123 6.67 22.57 4.06
CA ASP A 123 5.24 22.28 4.04
C ASP A 123 5.08 20.93 4.73
N ARG A 124 4.88 20.92 6.05
CA ARG A 124 4.43 19.73 6.76
C ARG A 124 2.96 19.62 6.43
N PRO A 125 2.52 18.66 5.60
CA PRO A 125 1.10 18.47 5.42
C PRO A 125 0.50 18.15 6.79
N PHE A 126 -0.45 18.97 7.23
CA PHE A 126 -1.28 18.66 8.39
C PHE A 126 -1.92 17.28 8.15
N GLY A 127 -1.64 16.29 9.00
CA GLY A 127 -2.19 14.94 8.87
C GLY A 127 -1.24 13.76 9.13
N GLY A 128 0.04 14.00 9.47
CA GLY A 128 0.96 12.92 9.83
C GLY A 128 1.56 12.15 8.65
N LEU A 129 1.29 12.59 7.42
CA LEU A 129 1.97 12.13 6.21
C LEU A 129 3.48 12.36 6.36
N ARG A 130 4.26 11.28 6.32
CA ARG A 130 5.73 11.31 6.36
C ARG A 130 6.28 11.70 4.99
N GLY A 131 5.95 12.91 4.53
CA GLY A 131 6.45 13.44 3.26
C GLY A 131 7.94 13.77 3.34
N ASP A 132 8.68 13.49 2.25
CA ASP A 132 10.08 13.90 2.12
C ASP A 132 10.18 15.44 2.02
N PRO A 133 10.75 16.13 3.03
CA PRO A 133 10.82 17.59 3.05
C PRO A 133 11.73 18.16 1.94
N PHE A 134 12.61 17.33 1.36
CA PHE A 134 13.54 17.73 0.31
C PHE A 134 13.05 17.39 -1.10
N ARG A 135 11.90 16.71 -1.23
CA ARG A 135 11.31 16.30 -2.52
C ARG A 135 12.32 15.54 -3.40
N SER A 136 13.10 14.66 -2.80
CA SER A 136 14.23 13.91 -3.40
C SER A 136 13.79 12.73 -4.28
N TYR A 137 12.56 12.72 -4.78
CA TYR A 137 12.08 11.64 -5.64
C TYR A 137 12.85 11.64 -6.97
N PRO A 138 13.12 10.47 -7.58
CA PRO A 138 13.86 10.36 -8.85
C PRO A 138 13.03 10.82 -10.07
N VAL A 139 11.93 11.55 -9.84
CA VAL A 139 11.03 12.09 -10.85
C VAL A 139 10.61 13.50 -10.46
N ALA A 140 10.08 14.25 -11.43
CA ALA A 140 9.50 15.56 -11.17
C ALA A 140 8.42 15.47 -10.07
N TRP A 141 8.52 16.36 -9.08
CA TRP A 141 7.62 16.35 -7.94
C TRP A 141 6.15 16.58 -8.35
N ARG A 142 5.23 15.81 -7.77
CA ARG A 142 3.79 15.95 -7.95
C ARG A 142 3.08 15.84 -6.59
N PRO A 143 1.97 16.57 -6.36
CA PRO A 143 1.32 16.64 -5.04
C PRO A 143 0.86 15.31 -4.45
N PHE A 144 0.51 14.33 -5.30
CA PHE A 144 0.05 13.02 -4.84
C PHE A 144 1.19 12.06 -4.46
N LEU A 145 2.44 12.34 -4.85
CA LEU A 145 3.56 11.40 -4.65
C LEU A 145 3.81 11.07 -3.18
N PRO A 146 3.86 12.04 -2.23
CA PRO A 146 4.11 11.71 -0.83
C PRO A 146 3.08 10.73 -0.25
N GLN A 147 1.80 10.88 -0.61
CA GLN A 147 0.74 9.99 -0.14
C GLN A 147 0.90 8.57 -0.68
N LEU A 148 1.21 8.42 -1.97
CA LEU A 148 1.37 7.11 -2.57
C LEU A 148 2.65 6.41 -2.10
N VAL A 149 3.73 7.16 -1.88
CA VAL A 149 4.98 6.63 -1.32
C VAL A 149 4.77 6.19 0.12
N ASP A 150 4.09 6.99 0.94
CA ASP A 150 3.75 6.61 2.32
C ASP A 150 2.87 5.35 2.34
N HIS A 151 1.84 5.30 1.48
CA HIS A 151 1.00 4.11 1.31
C HIS A 151 1.81 2.87 0.92
N TYR A 152 2.73 3.01 -0.03
CA TYR A 152 3.61 1.90 -0.42
C TYR A 152 4.43 1.39 0.77
N LEU A 153 5.10 2.29 1.49
CA LEU A 153 5.98 1.91 2.60
C LEU A 153 5.22 1.34 3.79
N MET A 154 4.05 1.89 4.11
CA MET A 154 3.29 1.52 5.31
C MET A 154 2.39 0.31 5.07
N SER A 155 1.78 0.18 3.89
CA SER A 155 0.77 -0.83 3.60
C SER A 155 1.23 -1.95 2.68
N MET A 156 2.21 -1.72 1.79
CA MET A 156 2.63 -2.72 0.79
C MET A 156 4.01 -3.32 1.06
N ALA A 157 4.98 -2.53 1.52
CA ALA A 157 6.35 -2.97 1.78
C ALA A 157 6.49 -3.73 3.11
N VAL A 158 5.55 -4.63 3.41
CA VAL A 158 5.48 -5.40 4.66
C VAL A 158 6.54 -6.51 4.71
N ASP A 159 6.74 -7.09 5.89
CA ASP A 159 7.66 -8.22 6.06
C ASP A 159 7.08 -9.45 5.35
N ILE A 160 7.86 -10.06 4.45
CA ILE A 160 7.45 -11.21 3.65
C ILE A 160 8.49 -12.31 3.88
N PRO A 161 8.15 -13.39 4.63
CA PRO A 161 9.11 -14.44 5.00
C PRO A 161 9.90 -15.02 3.82
N GLU A 162 9.25 -15.18 2.67
CA GLU A 162 9.83 -15.69 1.43
C GLU A 162 10.89 -14.75 0.83
N LEU A 163 10.78 -13.44 1.07
CA LEU A 163 11.72 -12.42 0.59
C LEU A 163 12.79 -12.08 1.63
N ASP A 164 12.40 -11.99 2.90
CA ASP A 164 13.27 -11.59 4.00
C ASP A 164 14.25 -12.71 4.39
N GLN A 165 13.88 -13.98 4.22
CA GLN A 165 14.61 -15.15 4.74
C GLN A 165 14.72 -15.16 6.28
N PRO A 166 15.02 -16.33 6.90
CA PRO A 166 15.18 -16.40 8.35
C PRO A 166 16.27 -15.46 8.86
N GLY A 167 15.94 -14.65 9.85
CA GLY A 167 16.90 -13.75 10.52
C GLY A 167 16.90 -12.30 10.03
N ASN A 168 16.25 -11.99 8.91
CA ASN A 168 16.08 -10.61 8.45
C ASN A 168 14.61 -10.17 8.54
N ARG A 169 14.38 -8.85 8.47
CA ARG A 169 13.04 -8.24 8.43
C ARG A 169 13.08 -6.94 7.65
N GLY A 170 11.98 -6.63 6.98
CA GLY A 170 11.78 -5.32 6.36
C GLY A 170 12.71 -5.03 5.19
N LEU A 171 13.23 -6.04 4.48
CA LEU A 171 14.16 -5.83 3.36
C LEU A 171 13.52 -5.01 2.23
N LEU A 172 12.19 -5.07 2.10
CA LEU A 172 11.45 -4.23 1.15
C LEU A 172 11.61 -2.72 1.45
N ARG A 173 11.79 -2.36 2.74
CA ARG A 173 11.97 -0.97 3.18
C ARG A 173 13.45 -0.59 3.28
N THR A 174 14.31 -1.49 3.73
CA THR A 174 15.73 -1.19 4.01
C THR A 174 16.64 -1.30 2.80
N ASP A 175 16.34 -2.18 1.85
CA ASP A 175 17.25 -2.51 0.74
C ASP A 175 16.59 -2.23 -0.61
N TRP A 176 15.36 -2.72 -0.79
CA TRP A 176 14.61 -2.56 -2.03
C TRP A 176 14.18 -1.12 -2.29
N PHE A 177 13.56 -0.44 -1.31
CA PHE A 177 13.09 0.94 -1.52
C PHE A 177 14.24 1.93 -1.79
N PRO A 178 15.42 1.84 -1.17
CA PRO A 178 16.58 2.60 -1.63
C PRO A 178 16.94 2.37 -3.09
N LEU A 179 16.89 1.12 -3.60
CA LEU A 179 17.07 0.85 -5.04
C LEU A 179 15.99 1.54 -5.89
N VAL A 180 14.73 1.51 -5.44
CA VAL A 180 13.61 2.21 -6.09
C VAL A 180 13.89 3.70 -6.26
N MET A 181 14.55 4.33 -5.30
CA MET A 181 14.90 5.76 -5.33
C MET A 181 16.08 6.08 -6.27
N THR A 182 16.77 5.08 -6.84
CA THR A 182 17.91 5.32 -7.75
C THR A 182 17.52 5.40 -9.23
N GLU A 183 16.32 4.93 -9.60
CA GLU A 183 15.96 4.73 -10.99
C GLU A 183 14.52 5.20 -11.27
N PRO A 184 14.33 6.18 -12.18
CA PRO A 184 13.03 6.80 -12.41
C PRO A 184 11.93 5.82 -12.83
N SER A 185 12.21 4.84 -13.70
CA SER A 185 11.19 3.92 -14.19
C SER A 185 10.70 2.97 -13.10
N LEU A 186 11.60 2.43 -12.27
CA LEU A 186 11.28 1.63 -11.10
C LEU A 186 10.42 2.44 -10.12
N PHE A 187 10.80 3.68 -9.83
CA PHE A 187 10.01 4.55 -8.96
C PHE A 187 8.58 4.76 -9.49
N GLN A 188 8.43 5.06 -10.77
CA GLN A 188 7.11 5.24 -11.38
C GLN A 188 6.25 3.97 -11.35
N VAL A 189 6.84 2.79 -11.58
CA VAL A 189 6.14 1.51 -11.46
C VAL A 189 5.69 1.26 -10.01
N ILE A 190 6.51 1.59 -9.01
CA ILE A 190 6.12 1.48 -7.60
C ILE A 190 4.99 2.44 -7.25
N VAL A 191 5.04 3.68 -7.74
CA VAL A 191 3.96 4.66 -7.56
C VAL A 191 2.66 4.18 -8.22
N LEU A 192 2.72 3.58 -9.42
CA LEU A 192 1.57 2.99 -10.09
C LEU A 192 0.95 1.84 -9.27
N LEU A 193 1.78 0.96 -8.73
CA LEU A 193 1.34 -0.13 -7.85
C LEU A 193 0.65 0.42 -6.60
N ALA A 194 1.26 1.41 -5.97
CA ALA A 194 0.71 2.07 -4.79
C ALA A 194 -0.63 2.75 -5.09
N ALA A 195 -0.72 3.51 -6.19
CA ALA A 195 -1.96 4.16 -6.62
C ALA A 195 -3.08 3.15 -6.86
N SER A 196 -2.76 2.02 -7.47
CA SER A 196 -3.74 1.00 -7.85
C SER A 196 -4.23 0.22 -6.64
N ASN A 197 -3.34 -0.10 -5.70
CA ASN A 197 -3.71 -0.71 -4.43
C ASN A 197 -4.54 0.27 -3.58
N PHE A 198 -4.09 1.53 -3.46
CA PHE A 198 -4.80 2.60 -2.74
C PHE A 198 -6.23 2.81 -3.28
N ALA A 199 -6.38 2.90 -4.61
CA ALA A 199 -7.69 3.05 -5.26
C ALA A 199 -8.59 1.82 -5.10
N SER A 200 -8.01 0.64 -4.89
CA SER A 200 -8.75 -0.61 -4.64
C SER A 200 -9.25 -0.70 -3.20
N VAL A 201 -8.45 -0.24 -2.24
CA VAL A 201 -8.79 -0.31 -0.79
C VAL A 201 -9.70 0.84 -0.35
N GLN A 202 -9.48 2.06 -0.85
CA GLN A 202 -10.22 3.24 -0.39
C GLN A 202 -11.43 3.61 -1.26
N GLU A 203 -11.75 2.80 -2.28
CA GLU A 203 -12.80 3.05 -3.28
C GLU A 203 -12.73 4.42 -4.01
N SER A 204 -11.65 5.18 -3.89
CA SER A 204 -11.50 6.52 -4.48
C SER A 204 -11.66 6.52 -6.01
N THR A 205 -12.73 7.16 -6.50
CA THR A 205 -13.02 7.30 -7.94
C THR A 205 -12.03 8.25 -8.63
N ASP A 206 -11.61 9.32 -7.93
CA ASP A 206 -10.70 10.33 -8.49
C ASP A 206 -9.32 9.74 -8.80
N MET A 207 -8.80 8.88 -7.93
CA MET A 207 -7.51 8.21 -8.16
C MET A 207 -7.60 7.24 -9.36
N LYS A 208 -8.75 6.57 -9.56
CA LYS A 208 -8.96 5.65 -10.69
C LYS A 208 -8.83 6.34 -12.05
N LEU A 209 -9.22 7.62 -12.16
CA LEU A 209 -9.08 8.40 -13.39
C LEU A 209 -7.61 8.64 -13.77
N HIS A 210 -6.72 8.72 -12.79
CA HIS A 210 -5.29 8.95 -13.02
C HIS A 210 -4.48 7.68 -13.32
N LEU A 211 -5.01 6.48 -12.99
CA LEU A 211 -4.29 5.21 -13.13
C LEU A 211 -3.84 4.92 -14.57
N LEU A 212 -4.67 5.26 -15.57
CA LEU A 212 -4.30 5.05 -16.97
C LEU A 212 -3.08 5.90 -17.37
N GLY A 213 -3.05 7.16 -16.90
CA GLY A 213 -1.93 8.06 -17.12
C GLY A 213 -0.66 7.54 -16.44
N LEU A 214 -0.74 7.18 -15.16
CA LEU A 214 0.39 6.60 -14.42
C LEU A 214 0.93 5.33 -15.07
N ARG A 215 0.04 4.48 -15.60
CA ARG A 215 0.43 3.27 -16.33
C ARG A 215 1.18 3.61 -17.62
N CYS A 216 0.68 4.59 -18.38
CA CYS A 216 1.33 5.04 -19.61
C CYS A 216 2.73 5.62 -19.32
N GLU A 217 2.84 6.48 -18.30
CA GLU A 217 4.11 7.06 -17.84
C GLU A 217 5.11 5.96 -17.44
N ALA A 218 4.68 4.98 -16.62
CA ALA A 218 5.55 3.89 -16.18
C ALA A 218 6.07 3.03 -17.34
N VAL A 219 5.19 2.67 -18.29
CA VAL A 219 5.60 1.91 -19.49
C VAL A 219 6.58 2.70 -20.35
N GLN A 220 6.32 4.00 -20.56
CA GLN A 220 7.21 4.88 -21.31
C GLN A 220 8.58 4.99 -20.66
N ALA A 221 8.66 5.10 -19.33
CA ALA A 221 9.93 5.18 -18.63
C ALA A 221 10.70 3.86 -18.64
N VAL A 222 10.03 2.71 -18.55
CA VAL A 222 10.70 1.41 -18.71
C VAL A 222 11.28 1.27 -20.12
N ASN A 223 10.50 1.62 -21.14
CA ASN A 223 10.95 1.55 -22.53
C ASN A 223 12.13 2.51 -22.79
N GLY A 224 12.04 3.75 -22.32
CA GLY A 224 13.16 4.70 -22.42
C GLY A 224 14.41 4.21 -21.70
N SER A 225 14.26 3.61 -20.52
CA SER A 225 15.39 3.05 -19.77
C SER A 225 16.03 1.86 -20.47
N LEU A 226 15.24 1.02 -21.15
CA LEU A 226 15.73 -0.07 -22.00
C LEU A 226 16.52 0.44 -23.20
N GLU A 227 16.07 1.52 -23.85
CA GLU A 227 16.78 2.14 -24.97
C GLU A 227 18.15 2.68 -24.53
N LEU A 228 18.24 3.31 -23.36
CA LEU A 228 19.51 3.79 -22.79
C LEU A 228 20.44 2.67 -22.30
N GLN A 229 19.88 1.57 -21.77
CA GLN A 229 20.64 0.47 -21.14
C GLN A 229 20.72 -0.78 -22.03
N SER A 230 20.86 -0.60 -23.35
CA SER A 230 20.79 -1.69 -24.32
C SER A 230 21.90 -2.75 -24.20
N ALA A 231 23.07 -2.39 -23.66
CA ALA A 231 24.22 -3.29 -23.52
C ALA A 231 24.29 -4.00 -22.15
N ALA A 232 23.78 -3.39 -21.09
CA ALA A 232 23.83 -3.93 -19.74
C ALA A 232 22.66 -3.39 -18.91
N VAL A 233 21.71 -4.26 -18.58
CA VAL A 233 20.53 -3.90 -17.79
C VAL A 233 20.92 -3.80 -16.31
N SER A 234 20.57 -2.70 -15.66
CA SER A 234 20.78 -2.52 -14.21
C SER A 234 19.80 -3.33 -13.37
N ASP A 235 20.15 -3.61 -12.12
CA ASP A 235 19.26 -4.29 -11.15
C ASP A 235 17.96 -3.50 -10.93
N ALA A 236 18.03 -2.16 -10.96
CA ALA A 236 16.85 -1.31 -10.82
C ALA A 236 15.89 -1.45 -12.01
N LEU A 237 16.40 -1.46 -13.24
CA LEU A 237 15.59 -1.67 -14.44
C LEU A 237 14.99 -3.09 -14.50
N ILE A 238 15.75 -4.12 -14.08
CA ILE A 238 15.21 -5.48 -13.91
C ILE A 238 14.07 -5.47 -12.88
N GLY A 239 14.26 -4.77 -11.77
CA GLY A 239 13.23 -4.55 -10.76
C GLY A 239 11.98 -3.86 -11.34
N ALA A 240 12.16 -2.86 -12.21
CA ALA A 240 11.06 -2.12 -12.83
C ALA A 240 10.23 -3.04 -13.73
N ILE A 241 10.89 -3.82 -14.59
CA ILE A 241 10.24 -4.79 -15.49
C ILE A 241 9.49 -5.85 -14.67
N ALA A 242 10.13 -6.37 -13.61
CA ALA A 242 9.51 -7.37 -12.73
C ALA A 242 8.26 -6.82 -12.03
N LYS A 243 8.33 -5.61 -11.47
CA LYS A 243 7.18 -4.98 -10.82
C LYS A 243 6.09 -4.56 -11.81
N MET A 244 6.45 -4.24 -13.05
CA MET A 244 5.47 -3.99 -14.10
C MET A 244 4.73 -5.28 -14.48
N ALA A 245 5.42 -6.43 -14.54
CA ALA A 245 4.76 -7.72 -14.68
C ALA A 245 3.81 -8.00 -13.50
N SER A 246 4.25 -7.74 -12.27
CA SER A 246 3.40 -7.88 -11.07
C SER A 246 2.14 -7.01 -11.17
N TYR A 247 2.26 -5.76 -11.64
CA TYR A 247 1.13 -4.88 -11.90
C TYR A 247 0.14 -5.48 -12.90
N GLU A 248 0.62 -5.97 -14.05
CA GLU A 248 -0.24 -6.56 -15.08
C GLU A 248 -0.92 -7.85 -14.61
N ALA A 249 -0.27 -8.64 -13.76
CA ALA A 249 -0.87 -9.83 -13.17
C ALA A 249 -2.06 -9.48 -12.25
N MET A 250 -1.95 -8.40 -11.46
CA MET A 250 -2.98 -8.01 -10.49
C MET A 250 -4.11 -7.18 -11.11
N TYR A 251 -3.76 -6.19 -11.93
CA TYR A 251 -4.69 -5.17 -12.40
C TYR A 251 -4.90 -5.17 -13.91
N GLY A 252 -4.05 -5.90 -14.64
CA GLY A 252 -4.03 -5.94 -16.09
C GLY A 252 -4.62 -7.21 -16.69
N ASN A 253 -4.00 -7.64 -17.79
CA ASN A 253 -4.37 -8.84 -18.54
C ASN A 253 -3.15 -9.76 -18.74
N VAL A 254 -3.45 -11.03 -19.01
CA VAL A 254 -2.45 -12.09 -19.14
C VAL A 254 -1.48 -11.87 -20.31
N ASP A 255 -1.92 -11.23 -21.39
CA ASP A 255 -1.08 -10.99 -22.56
C ASP A 255 0.02 -9.96 -22.22
N ASN A 256 -0.34 -8.88 -21.55
CA ASN A 256 0.62 -7.86 -21.09
C ASN A 256 1.53 -8.40 -19.99
N TYR A 257 1.00 -9.21 -19.07
CA TYR A 257 1.82 -9.94 -18.11
C TYR A 257 2.89 -10.79 -18.81
N ALA A 258 2.50 -11.54 -19.85
CA ALA A 258 3.42 -12.38 -20.61
C ALA A 258 4.50 -11.55 -21.32
N VAL A 259 4.15 -10.41 -21.91
CA VAL A 259 5.12 -9.49 -22.53
C VAL A 259 6.18 -9.03 -21.53
N HIS A 260 5.78 -8.58 -20.34
CA HIS A 260 6.74 -8.15 -19.32
C HIS A 260 7.57 -9.30 -18.76
N MET A 261 6.99 -10.50 -18.59
CA MET A 261 7.74 -11.68 -18.13
C MET A 261 8.76 -12.17 -19.15
N GLN A 262 8.44 -12.14 -20.44
CA GLN A 262 9.40 -12.44 -21.51
C GLN A 262 10.53 -11.41 -21.55
N GLY A 263 10.19 -10.12 -21.42
CA GLY A 263 11.18 -9.05 -21.28
C GLY A 263 12.07 -9.23 -20.05
N LEU A 264 11.48 -9.67 -18.92
CA LEU A 264 12.19 -9.93 -17.67
C LEU A 264 13.19 -11.09 -17.83
N GLN A 265 12.79 -12.21 -18.43
CA GLN A 265 13.71 -13.33 -18.71
C GLN A 265 14.91 -12.84 -19.51
N ARG A 266 14.66 -12.07 -20.57
CA ARG A 266 15.75 -11.54 -21.41
C ARG A 266 16.67 -10.58 -20.65
N ALA A 267 16.10 -9.70 -19.83
CA ALA A 267 16.87 -8.78 -19.00
C ALA A 267 17.75 -9.52 -17.97
N VAL A 268 17.22 -10.58 -17.35
CA VAL A 268 17.96 -11.44 -16.42
C VAL A 268 19.09 -12.19 -17.14
N GLU A 269 18.86 -12.72 -18.35
CA GLU A 269 19.91 -13.34 -19.17
C GLU A 269 21.06 -12.36 -19.46
N LEU A 270 20.73 -11.13 -19.89
CA LEU A 270 21.72 -10.08 -20.17
C LEU A 270 22.52 -9.69 -18.92
N ARG A 271 21.93 -9.82 -17.73
CA ARG A 271 22.61 -9.60 -16.45
C ARG A 271 23.54 -10.74 -16.05
N GLY A 272 23.50 -11.88 -16.72
CA GLY A 272 24.27 -13.08 -16.39
C GLY A 272 23.50 -14.14 -15.59
N GLY A 273 22.16 -14.06 -15.56
CA GLY A 273 21.28 -15.03 -14.92
C GLY A 273 20.73 -14.57 -13.55
N LEU A 274 19.86 -15.39 -12.94
CA LEU A 274 19.20 -15.03 -11.68
C LEU A 274 20.17 -14.83 -10.51
N TYR A 275 21.28 -15.56 -10.49
CA TYR A 275 22.24 -15.52 -9.39
C TYR A 275 23.22 -14.33 -9.47
N SER A 276 23.24 -13.59 -10.59
CA SER A 276 24.02 -12.36 -10.72
C SER A 276 23.25 -11.10 -10.30
N LEU A 277 21.97 -11.24 -9.94
CA LEU A 277 21.13 -10.13 -9.48
C LEU A 277 21.59 -9.61 -8.12
N GLY A 278 21.55 -8.28 -7.94
CA GLY A 278 22.02 -7.60 -6.75
C GLY A 278 21.15 -7.74 -5.49
N LEU A 279 21.38 -6.83 -4.54
CA LEU A 279 20.72 -6.76 -3.23
C LEU A 279 20.87 -8.04 -2.37
N GLY A 280 22.05 -8.67 -2.38
CA GLY A 280 22.28 -9.89 -1.62
C GLY A 280 21.31 -11.03 -1.99
N GLY A 281 20.88 -11.09 -3.25
CA GLY A 281 19.92 -12.06 -3.76
C GLY A 281 18.44 -11.72 -3.48
N LEU A 282 18.13 -10.58 -2.85
CA LEU A 282 16.75 -10.13 -2.66
C LEU A 282 16.04 -9.93 -4.01
N LEU A 283 16.72 -9.34 -5.00
CA LEU A 283 16.11 -9.12 -6.31
C LEU A 283 15.73 -10.44 -6.99
N ARG A 284 16.60 -11.46 -6.91
CA ARG A 284 16.28 -12.83 -7.35
C ARG A 284 15.02 -13.36 -6.67
N ARG A 285 14.92 -13.22 -5.34
CA ARG A 285 13.74 -13.65 -4.58
C ARG A 285 12.47 -12.91 -5.02
N ILE A 286 12.56 -11.60 -5.27
CA ILE A 286 11.45 -10.79 -5.81
C ILE A 286 11.00 -11.31 -7.17
N VAL A 287 11.92 -11.59 -8.10
CA VAL A 287 11.60 -12.11 -9.44
C VAL A 287 10.88 -13.47 -9.33
N ILE A 288 11.41 -14.39 -8.53
CA ILE A 288 10.80 -15.72 -8.32
C ILE A 288 9.42 -15.57 -7.66
N TRP A 289 9.30 -14.70 -6.67
CA TRP A 289 8.03 -14.45 -5.99
C TRP A 289 6.96 -13.93 -6.96
N ILE A 290 7.34 -13.04 -7.87
CA ILE A 290 6.44 -12.50 -8.90
C ILE A 290 6.04 -13.58 -9.91
N ASP A 291 6.99 -14.37 -10.41
CA ASP A 291 6.71 -15.44 -11.37
C ASP A 291 5.71 -16.46 -10.79
N ARG A 292 5.94 -16.91 -9.55
CA ARG A 292 5.07 -17.91 -8.90
C ARG A 292 3.65 -17.39 -8.68
N ASN A 293 3.51 -16.20 -8.11
CA ASN A 293 2.20 -15.64 -7.81
C ASN A 293 1.47 -15.17 -9.07
N GLY A 294 2.19 -14.57 -10.03
CA GLY A 294 1.62 -14.18 -11.32
C GLY A 294 1.18 -15.39 -12.15
N ALA A 295 1.98 -16.47 -12.16
CA ALA A 295 1.60 -17.71 -12.82
C ALA A 295 0.33 -18.33 -12.22
N PHE A 296 0.25 -18.36 -10.88
CA PHE A 296 -0.93 -18.83 -10.17
C PHE A 296 -2.18 -17.99 -10.49
N LEU A 297 -2.10 -16.66 -10.38
CA LEU A 297 -3.23 -15.75 -10.61
C LEU A 297 -3.74 -15.79 -12.05
N ASN A 298 -2.85 -15.98 -13.01
CA ASN A 298 -3.20 -15.97 -14.43
C ASN A 298 -3.44 -17.37 -15.02
N GLY A 299 -3.23 -18.44 -14.25
CA GLY A 299 -3.30 -19.82 -14.75
C GLY A 299 -2.27 -20.10 -15.85
N SER A 300 -1.08 -19.49 -15.75
CA SER A 300 -0.01 -19.62 -16.74
C SER A 300 1.14 -20.50 -16.25
N LYS A 301 2.08 -20.84 -17.13
CA LYS A 301 3.29 -21.58 -16.76
C LYS A 301 4.30 -20.64 -16.09
N LEU A 302 5.19 -21.21 -15.28
CA LEU A 302 6.33 -20.49 -14.72
C LEU A 302 7.32 -20.10 -15.82
N TYR A 303 7.85 -18.89 -15.74
CA TYR A 303 8.92 -18.39 -16.59
C TYR A 303 10.31 -18.80 -16.07
N PHE A 304 10.45 -19.06 -14.76
CA PHE A 304 11.68 -19.55 -14.14
C PHE A 304 11.45 -20.93 -13.49
N PRO A 305 11.21 -21.98 -14.28
CA PRO A 305 10.91 -23.31 -13.75
C PRO A 305 12.10 -23.90 -12.97
N GLY A 306 11.81 -24.54 -11.84
CA GLY A 306 12.81 -25.18 -10.98
C GLY A 306 13.51 -24.26 -9.98
N GLU A 307 13.30 -22.94 -10.08
CA GLU A 307 13.88 -21.97 -9.16
C GLU A 307 13.06 -21.84 -7.86
N SER A 308 13.76 -21.72 -6.73
CA SER A 308 13.19 -21.53 -5.39
C SER A 308 13.84 -20.38 -4.63
N PHE A 309 13.24 -19.92 -3.52
CA PHE A 309 13.73 -18.79 -2.74
C PHE A 309 15.13 -19.02 -2.12
N ALA A 310 15.49 -20.27 -1.89
CA ALA A 310 16.80 -20.70 -1.41
C ALA A 310 17.22 -22.01 -2.08
N PRO A 311 18.51 -22.18 -2.47
CA PRO A 311 18.99 -23.41 -3.10
C PRO A 311 18.63 -24.65 -2.27
N GLY A 312 18.07 -25.66 -2.94
CA GLY A 312 17.73 -26.94 -2.30
C GLY A 312 16.47 -26.92 -1.41
N GLN A 313 15.78 -25.79 -1.27
CA GLN A 313 14.48 -25.77 -0.58
C GLN A 313 13.31 -26.12 -1.50
N PRO A 314 12.29 -26.83 -0.97
CA PRO A 314 11.11 -27.18 -1.73
C PRO A 314 10.34 -25.94 -2.18
N LEU A 315 9.65 -26.09 -3.31
CA LEU A 315 8.83 -25.05 -3.91
C LEU A 315 7.63 -24.76 -2.99
N LEU A 316 7.63 -23.62 -2.30
CA LEU A 316 6.49 -23.19 -1.48
C LEU A 316 5.27 -22.89 -2.36
N ASP A 317 4.08 -23.15 -1.83
CA ASP A 317 2.83 -22.81 -2.51
C ASP A 317 2.73 -21.30 -2.79
N PRO A 318 2.07 -20.89 -3.89
CA PRO A 318 1.81 -19.49 -4.16
C PRO A 318 1.07 -18.82 -2.99
N ASN A 319 1.42 -17.57 -2.70
CA ASN A 319 0.81 -16.77 -1.63
C ASN A 319 0.16 -15.50 -2.24
N PRO A 320 -1.02 -15.65 -2.88
CA PRO A 320 -1.66 -14.55 -3.60
C PRO A 320 -2.14 -13.43 -2.66
N GLY A 321 -2.39 -13.70 -1.37
CA GLY A 321 -2.83 -12.69 -0.40
C GLY A 321 -1.78 -11.60 -0.19
N HIS A 322 -0.55 -11.98 0.16
CA HIS A 322 0.58 -11.04 0.24
C HIS A 322 0.90 -10.40 -1.11
N PHE A 323 0.71 -11.13 -2.22
CA PHE A 323 0.95 -10.59 -3.56
C PHE A 323 -0.01 -9.45 -3.92
N LEU A 324 -1.28 -9.57 -3.57
CA LEU A 324 -2.32 -8.56 -3.80
C LEU A 324 -2.32 -7.43 -2.76
N GLY A 325 -1.52 -7.56 -1.70
CA GLY A 325 -1.53 -6.63 -0.57
C GLY A 325 -2.82 -6.69 0.24
N ALA A 326 -3.49 -7.85 0.26
CA ALA A 326 -4.64 -8.11 1.12
C ALA A 326 -4.12 -8.63 2.48
N GLN A 327 -4.33 -7.85 3.55
CA GLN A 327 -4.15 -8.28 4.94
C GLN A 327 -5.51 -8.50 5.60
#